data_AF-A0A6G0UCK1-F1
#
_entry.id   AF-A0A6G0UCK1-F1
#
_cell.length_a   1.000
_cell.length_b   1.000
_cell.length_c   1.000
_cell.angle_alpha   90.00
_cell.angle_beta   90.00
_cell.angle_gamma   90.00
#
_symmetry.space_group_name_H-M   'P 1'
#
loop_
_entity.id
_entity.type
_entity.pdbx_description
1 polymer ?
#
loop_
_entity_poly.entity_id
_entity_poly.type
_entity_poly.pdbx_seq_one_letter_code
_entity_poly.pdbx_strand_id
1 'polypeptide(L)'
;MDFAQTGQSQDGYHGQTWIGLYTNNNPGRSFTWSDGTSVNYTNWTPGSPDDSSSDRCVVFAVDSYTCWGCDKYQYHYTNDPCGEVLRNFVCKKPASAANVVYAS
;
A
#
# COMPACT_ATOMS: atom_id res chain seq x y z
N MET A 1 -10.84 -4.53 -6.48
CA MET A 1 -10.07 -4.07 -5.31
C MET A 1 -11.08 -3.35 -4.43
N ASP A 2 -11.41 -3.90 -3.27
CA ASP A 2 -12.14 -3.13 -2.26
C ASP A 2 -11.17 -2.09 -1.68
N PHE A 3 -11.59 -0.83 -1.70
CA PHE A 3 -10.75 0.32 -1.37
C PHE A 3 -10.24 0.23 0.08
N ALA A 4 -8.94 0.07 0.25
CA ALA A 4 -8.29 0.29 1.54
C ALA A 4 -8.07 1.79 1.71
N GLN A 5 -8.76 2.41 2.66
CA GLN A 5 -8.40 3.72 3.19
C GLN A 5 -7.54 3.50 4.43
N THR A 6 -6.39 4.16 4.50
CA THR A 6 -5.55 4.13 5.71
C THR A 6 -6.19 5.03 6.76
N GLY A 7 -6.22 4.55 8.01
CA GLY A 7 -6.65 5.38 9.14
C GLY A 7 -5.78 6.65 9.20
N GLN A 8 -6.43 7.80 9.33
CA GLN A 8 -5.76 9.08 9.54
C GLN A 8 -4.98 9.00 10.87
N SER A 9 -3.64 9.11 10.84
CA SER A 9 -2.85 9.30 12.06
C SER A 9 -2.97 10.76 12.50
N GLN A 10 -3.37 10.97 13.77
CA GLN A 10 -2.99 12.18 14.49
C GLN A 10 -1.47 12.17 14.60
N ASP A 11 -0.83 13.31 14.36
CA ASP A 11 0.61 13.57 14.48
C ASP A 11 1.48 13.20 13.26
N GLY A 12 1.52 14.10 12.27
CA GLY A 12 2.71 14.47 11.46
C GLY A 12 3.39 13.43 10.56
N TYR A 13 3.15 12.14 10.77
CA TYR A 13 3.55 11.05 9.89
C TYR A 13 2.37 10.75 8.98
N HIS A 14 2.41 11.36 7.79
CA HIS A 14 1.48 11.10 6.69
C HIS A 14 1.18 9.60 6.58
N GLY A 15 -0.11 9.23 6.52
CA GLY A 15 -0.68 7.89 6.74
C GLY A 15 -0.13 6.76 5.86
N GLN A 16 1.14 6.42 6.03
CA GLN A 16 1.85 5.36 5.34
C GLN A 16 1.56 4.03 6.02
N THR A 17 1.01 3.10 5.24
CA THR A 17 0.57 1.79 5.73
C THR A 17 1.18 0.70 4.86
N TRP A 18 1.80 -0.29 5.49
CA TRP A 18 2.33 -1.44 4.80
C TRP A 18 1.21 -2.21 4.10
N ILE A 19 1.47 -2.58 2.84
CA ILE A 19 0.63 -3.47 2.05
C ILE A 19 1.45 -4.71 1.67
N GLY A 20 0.77 -5.76 1.20
CA GLY A 20 1.42 -7.03 0.85
C GLY A 20 2.28 -7.01 -0.43
N LEU A 21 2.53 -5.85 -1.05
CA LEU A 21 3.36 -5.76 -2.26
C LEU A 21 4.83 -5.61 -1.85
N TYR A 22 5.70 -6.40 -2.45
CA TYR A 22 7.13 -6.39 -2.15
C TYR A 22 7.96 -6.82 -3.36
N THR A 23 9.28 -6.60 -3.32
CA THR A 23 10.22 -7.08 -4.32
C THR A 23 11.37 -7.87 -3.70
N ASN A 24 11.91 -8.82 -4.46
CA ASN A 24 13.04 -9.66 -4.08
C ASN A 24 14.35 -9.12 -4.70
N ASN A 25 15.51 -9.61 -4.23
CA ASN A 25 16.85 -9.28 -4.75
C ASN A 25 17.15 -9.84 -6.16
N ASN A 26 16.17 -9.78 -7.07
CA ASN A 26 16.32 -10.27 -8.43
C ASN A 26 16.79 -9.13 -9.36
N PRO A 27 17.66 -9.43 -10.33
CA PRO A 27 18.00 -8.47 -11.38
C PRO A 27 16.71 -8.05 -12.12
N GLY A 28 16.48 -6.74 -12.23
CA GLY A 28 15.32 -6.15 -12.89
C GLY A 28 14.11 -5.83 -11.99
N ARG A 29 14.25 -5.87 -10.65
CA ARG A 29 13.26 -5.46 -9.63
C ARG A 29 11.79 -5.75 -10.02
N SER A 30 11.34 -6.98 -9.79
CA SER A 30 9.96 -7.40 -10.01
C SER A 30 9.16 -7.36 -8.70
N PHE A 31 7.98 -6.74 -8.72
CA PHE A 31 7.07 -6.68 -7.58
C PHE A 31 6.08 -7.84 -7.61
N THR A 32 5.74 -8.36 -6.42
CA THR A 32 4.85 -9.49 -6.22
C THR A 32 4.02 -9.29 -4.95
N TRP A 33 2.78 -9.77 -4.97
CA TRP A 33 1.91 -9.77 -3.79
C TRP A 33 2.25 -10.95 -2.87
N SER A 34 2.19 -10.73 -1.56
CA SER A 34 2.45 -11.75 -0.54
C SER A 34 1.44 -12.90 -0.55
N ASP A 35 0.25 -12.70 -1.14
CA ASP A 35 -0.77 -13.74 -1.32
C ASP A 35 -0.61 -14.53 -2.62
N GLY A 36 0.42 -14.24 -3.41
CA GLY A 36 0.71 -14.91 -4.69
C GLY A 36 -0.18 -14.47 -5.85
N THR A 37 -1.08 -13.50 -5.66
CA THR A 37 -1.86 -12.95 -6.77
C THR A 37 -0.98 -12.17 -7.74
N SER A 38 -1.36 -12.14 -9.02
CA SER A 38 -0.61 -11.41 -10.03
C SER A 38 -0.71 -9.90 -9.83
N VAL A 39 0.39 -9.19 -10.07
CA VAL A 39 0.39 -7.72 -10.08
C VAL A 39 -0.19 -7.26 -11.42
N ASN A 40 -1.45 -6.83 -11.41
CA ASN A 40 -2.14 -6.28 -12.59
C ASN A 40 -2.50 -4.79 -12.44
N TYR A 41 -2.21 -4.21 -11.28
CA TYR A 41 -2.46 -2.82 -10.97
C TYR A 41 -1.37 -2.30 -10.04
N THR A 42 -0.89 -1.10 -10.34
CA THR A 42 0.04 -0.35 -9.49
C THR A 42 -0.31 1.13 -9.55
N ASN A 43 -0.04 1.86 -8.47
CA ASN A 43 -0.31 3.29 -8.39
C ASN A 43 0.88 4.04 -7.80
N TRP A 44 2.05 3.88 -8.42
CA TRP A 44 3.29 4.49 -7.96
C TRP A 44 3.24 6.01 -7.99
N THR A 45 3.81 6.65 -6.97
CA THR A 45 4.09 8.09 -7.01
C THR A 45 5.22 8.38 -7.99
N PRO A 46 5.29 9.58 -8.60
CA PRO A 46 6.41 9.93 -9.47
C PRO A 46 7.76 9.72 -8.78
N GLY A 47 8.65 8.97 -9.42
CA GLY A 47 9.97 8.62 -8.87
C GLY A 47 10.00 7.33 -8.04
N SER A 48 8.84 6.71 -7.79
CA SER A 48 8.75 5.37 -7.20
C SER A 48 8.40 4.31 -8.26
N PRO A 49 8.82 3.05 -8.05
CA PRO A 49 9.73 2.61 -6.99
C PRO A 49 11.13 3.21 -7.19
N ASP A 50 11.78 3.60 -6.10
CA ASP A 50 13.14 4.10 -6.17
C ASP A 50 14.13 2.97 -6.47
N ASP A 51 15.37 3.35 -6.81
CA ASP A 51 16.40 2.38 -7.18
C ASP A 51 17.13 1.76 -5.98
N SER A 52 16.76 2.11 -4.75
CA SER A 52 17.48 1.73 -3.54
C SER A 52 17.37 0.23 -3.23
N SER A 53 18.53 -0.44 -3.13
CA SER A 53 18.59 -1.90 -2.93
C SER A 53 18.02 -2.39 -1.57
N SER A 54 17.83 -1.49 -0.61
CA SER A 54 17.18 -1.76 0.68
C SER A 54 15.66 -1.69 0.61
N ASP A 55 15.10 -0.99 -0.39
CA ASP A 55 13.74 -0.50 -0.35
C ASP A 55 12.83 -1.48 -1.08
N ARG A 56 12.45 -2.51 -0.32
CA ARG A 56 11.85 -3.74 -0.84
C ARG A 56 10.39 -3.91 -0.49
N CYS A 57 9.90 -3.18 0.50
CA CYS A 57 8.52 -3.25 0.98
C CYS A 57 7.76 -2.04 0.49
N VAL A 58 6.48 -2.21 0.17
CA VAL A 58 5.65 -1.13 -0.37
C VAL A 58 4.67 -0.63 0.70
N VAL A 59 4.59 0.69 0.83
CA VAL A 59 3.55 1.35 1.59
C VAL A 59 2.53 1.97 0.64
N PHE A 60 1.28 1.92 1.06
CA PHE A 60 0.26 2.84 0.60
C PHE A 60 0.38 4.14 1.39
N ALA A 61 0.52 5.26 0.71
CA ALA A 61 0.72 6.57 1.31
C ALA A 61 -0.37 7.55 0.87
N VAL A 62 -0.57 8.58 1.70
CA VAL A 62 -1.52 9.66 1.45
C VAL A 62 -0.79 11.00 1.58
N ASP A 63 -0.69 11.70 0.46
CA ASP A 63 -0.18 13.07 0.44
C ASP A 63 -1.36 14.05 0.50
N SER A 64 -1.25 15.03 1.38
CA SER A 64 -2.13 16.20 1.39
C SER A 64 -1.42 17.34 0.68
N TYR A 65 -2.02 17.86 -0.38
CA TYR A 65 -1.56 19.13 -0.96
C TYR A 65 -2.67 20.17 -0.82
N THR A 66 -2.30 21.32 -0.27
CA THR A 66 -3.21 22.43 -0.09
C THR A 66 -3.38 23.16 -1.42
N CYS A 67 -4.60 23.15 -1.96
CA CYS A 67 -5.02 24.09 -3.00
C CYS A 67 -5.90 25.18 -2.36
N TRP A 68 -5.97 26.36 -2.99
CA TRP A 68 -6.83 27.43 -2.45
C TRP A 68 -8.29 26.97 -2.43
N GLY A 69 -8.80 26.69 -1.23
CA GLY A 69 -10.16 26.23 -1.00
C GLY A 69 -10.39 24.71 -1.09
N CYS A 70 -9.33 23.89 -1.14
CA CYS A 70 -9.49 22.43 -1.09
C CYS A 70 -8.36 21.71 -0.35
N ASP A 71 -8.75 20.77 0.50
CA ASP A 71 -7.89 19.67 0.94
C ASP A 71 -8.00 18.56 -0.10
N LYS A 72 -6.92 18.30 -0.84
CA LYS A 72 -6.85 17.17 -1.75
C LYS A 72 -5.91 16.12 -1.19
N TYR A 73 -6.40 14.88 -1.21
CA TYR A 73 -5.63 13.69 -0.83
C TYR A 73 -5.25 12.92 -2.08
N GLN A 74 -3.96 12.66 -2.24
CA GLN A 74 -3.42 11.79 -3.27
C GLN A 74 -2.99 10.47 -2.63
N TYR A 75 -3.56 9.38 -3.12
CA TYR A 75 -3.25 8.03 -2.69
C TYR A 75 -2.26 7.43 -3.69
N HIS A 76 -1.15 6.87 -3.20
CA HIS A 76 -0.11 6.31 -4.07
C HIS A 76 0.72 5.24 -3.35
N TYR A 77 1.58 4.57 -4.10
CA TYR A 77 2.54 3.60 -3.61
C TYR A 77 3.93 4.21 -3.60
N THR A 78 4.68 3.96 -2.52
CA THR A 78 6.13 4.14 -2.45
C THR A 78 6.78 2.91 -1.83
N ASN A 79 8.04 2.66 -2.13
CA ASN A 79 8.83 1.61 -1.50
C ASN A 79 9.71 2.19 -0.38
N ASP A 80 9.91 1.39 0.67
CA ASP A 80 10.68 1.74 1.87
C ASP A 80 11.49 0.50 2.33
N PRO A 81 12.55 0.68 3.15
CA PRO A 81 13.22 -0.42 3.82
C PRO A 81 12.26 -1.27 4.65
N CYS A 82 12.32 -2.58 4.46
CA CYS A 82 11.53 -3.50 5.26
C CYS A 82 12.04 -3.53 6.71
N GLY A 83 11.15 -3.27 7.68
CA GLY A 83 11.43 -3.52 9.11
C GLY A 83 12.20 -2.43 9.86
N GLU A 84 12.62 -1.35 9.20
CA GLU A 84 13.29 -0.23 9.86
C GLU A 84 12.33 0.67 10.65
N VAL A 85 11.08 0.79 10.18
CA VAL A 85 10.04 1.64 10.80
C VAL A 85 8.79 0.81 11.10
N LEU A 86 8.34 0.86 12.36
CA LEU A 86 7.03 0.34 12.74
C LEU A 86 5.94 1.24 12.13
N ARG A 87 5.10 0.65 11.28
CA ARG A 87 3.96 1.32 10.65
C ARG A 87 2.71 0.47 10.81
N ASN A 88 1.56 1.10 10.60
CA ASN A 88 0.32 0.37 10.41
C ASN A 88 0.43 -0.57 9.19
N PHE A 89 -0.35 -1.64 9.17
CA PHE A 89 -0.43 -2.55 8.04
C PHE A 89 -1.88 -2.98 7.81
N VAL A 90 -2.22 -3.31 6.56
CA VAL A 90 -3.54 -3.84 6.18
C VAL A 90 -3.38 -5.24 5.65
N CYS A 91 -4.23 -6.16 6.14
CA CYS A 91 -4.31 -7.54 5.66
C CYS A 91 -5.58 -7.77 4.84
N LYS A 92 -5.47 -8.68 3.86
CA LYS A 92 -6.60 -9.22 3.12
C LYS A 92 -6.95 -10.60 3.66
N LYS A 93 -8.24 -10.86 3.82
CA LYS A 93 -8.80 -12.18 4.18
C LYS A 93 -9.81 -12.59 3.10
N PRO A 94 -9.87 -13.86 2.68
CA PRO A 94 -10.95 -14.36 1.82
C PRO A 94 -12.32 -14.17 2.48
N ALA A 95 -13.32 -13.74 1.71
CA ALA A 95 -14.70 -13.81 2.16
C ALA A 95 -15.04 -15.29 2.46
N SER A 96 -15.52 -15.57 3.67
CA SER A 96 -15.91 -16.94 4.04
C SER A 96 -17.20 -17.32 3.32
N ALA A 97 -17.16 -18.40 2.53
CA ALA A 97 -18.37 -19.01 1.96
C ALA A 97 -19.29 -19.64 3.03
N ALA A 98 -18.88 -19.70 4.29
CA ALA A 98 -19.62 -20.36 5.37
C ALA A 98 -20.80 -19.55 5.95
N ASN A 99 -20.99 -18.28 5.53
CA ASN A 99 -22.06 -17.42 6.04
C ASN A 99 -22.95 -16.81 4.94
N VAL A 100 -23.05 -17.46 3.77
CA VAL A 100 -24.10 -17.10 2.79
C VAL A 100 -25.41 -17.67 3.31
N VAL A 101 -26.05 -16.97 4.24
CA VAL A 101 -27.45 -17.20 4.56
C VAL A 101 -28.23 -16.60 3.39
N TYR A 102 -28.67 -17.45 2.46
CA TYR A 102 -29.67 -17.03 1.48
C TYR A 102 -30.93 -16.64 2.26
N ALA A 103 -31.28 -15.36 2.26
CA ALA A 103 -32.61 -14.94 2.68
C ALA A 103 -33.60 -15.43 1.62
N SER A 104 -34.54 -16.29 2.04
CA SER A 104 -35.70 -16.72 1.26
C SER A 104 -36.73 -15.60 1.12
#